data_AF-A0A7J0ABL6-F1
#
_entry.id   AF-A0A7J0ABL6-F1
#
_cell.length_a   1.000
_cell.length_b   1.000
_cell.length_c   1.000
_cell.angle_alpha   90.00
_cell.angle_beta   90.00
_cell.angle_gamma   90.00
#
_symmetry.space_group_name_H-M   'P 1'
#
loop_
_entity.id
_entity.type
_entity.pdbx_description
1 polymer ?
#
loop_
_entity_poly.entity_id
_entity_poly.type
_entity_poly.pdbx_seq_one_letter_code
_entity_poly.pdbx_strand_id
1 'polypeptide(L)'
;MNTKLKNILLCYASGMGIKSISSAFDISQNTVRRYVRMYQDSGIPAEKLPSLSDARLQELFAIPGRENADRQSGRSGLKHCCRNMQHGFRAGA
;
A
#
# COMPACT_ATOMS: atom_id res chain seq x y z
N MET A 1 12.19 0.17 -12.32
CA MET A 1 11.90 -1.09 -11.62
C MET A 1 11.37 -0.78 -10.22
N ASN A 2 10.08 -0.52 -10.11
CA ASN A 2 9.35 -0.47 -8.84
C ASN A 2 8.30 -1.61 -8.76
N THR A 3 8.58 -2.75 -9.40
CA THR A 3 7.69 -3.91 -9.49
C THR A 3 7.40 -4.52 -8.12
N LYS A 4 8.35 -4.49 -7.18
CA LYS A 4 8.16 -4.99 -5.81
C LYS A 4 7.04 -4.24 -5.08
N LEU A 5 7.02 -2.91 -5.19
CA LEU A 5 5.98 -2.07 -4.58
C LEU A 5 4.59 -2.34 -5.20
N LYS A 6 4.52 -2.40 -6.53
CA LYS A 6 3.28 -2.77 -7.24
C LYS A 6 2.74 -4.11 -6.74
N ASN A 7 3.60 -5.13 -6.64
CA ASN A 7 3.21 -6.47 -6.21
C ASN A 7 2.72 -6.50 -4.75
N ILE A 8 3.36 -5.75 -3.85
CA ILE A 8 2.92 -5.61 -2.45
C ILE A 8 1.49 -5.05 -2.37
N LEU A 9 1.22 -3.98 -3.12
CA LEU A 9 -0.08 -3.33 -3.12
C LEU A 9 -1.16 -4.18 -3.80
N LEU A 10 -0.80 -4.90 -4.86
CA LEU A 10 -1.69 -5.87 -5.51
C LEU A 10 -2.04 -7.02 -4.55
N CYS A 11 -1.07 -7.58 -3.82
CA CYS A 11 -1.36 -8.62 -2.82
C CYS A 11 -2.32 -8.11 -1.74
N TYR A 12 -2.14 -6.87 -1.28
CA TYR A 12 -3.07 -6.24 -0.35
C TYR A 12 -4.48 -6.09 -0.95
N ALA A 13 -4.57 -5.62 -2.20
CA ALA A 13 -5.85 -5.47 -2.91
C ALA A 13 -6.55 -6.82 -3.16
N SER A 14 -5.80 -7.90 -3.33
CA SER A 14 -6.33 -9.27 -3.41
C SER A 14 -6.82 -9.82 -2.06
N GLY A 15 -6.69 -9.06 -0.97
CA GLY A 15 -7.13 -9.46 0.36
C GLY A 15 -6.05 -10.15 1.21
N MET A 16 -4.79 -10.14 0.80
CA MET A 16 -3.71 -10.74 1.56
C MET A 16 -3.38 -9.91 2.81
N GLY A 17 -3.22 -10.57 3.96
CA GLY A 17 -2.91 -9.90 5.22
C GLY A 17 -1.48 -9.36 5.29
N ILE A 18 -1.28 -8.30 6.09
CA ILE A 18 0.04 -7.65 6.29
C ILE A 18 1.13 -8.64 6.69
N LYS A 19 0.82 -9.62 7.56
CA LYS A 19 1.79 -10.65 8.00
C LYS A 19 2.24 -11.54 6.83
N SER A 20 1.30 -11.98 6.01
CA SER A 20 1.57 -12.81 4.83
C SER A 20 2.38 -12.05 3.78
N ILE A 21 2.03 -10.78 3.51
CA ILE A 21 2.77 -9.91 2.59
C ILE A 21 4.19 -9.66 3.11
N SER A 22 4.33 -9.36 4.40
CA SER A 22 5.64 -9.17 5.04
C SER A 22 6.55 -10.38 4.86
N SER A 23 6.01 -11.59 5.07
CA SER A 23 6.73 -12.84 4.88
C SER A 23 7.04 -13.15 3.41
N ALA A 24 6.14 -12.82 2.48
CA ALA A 24 6.32 -13.12 1.06
C ALA A 24 7.34 -12.21 0.37
N PHE A 25 7.45 -10.95 0.82
CA PHE A 25 8.32 -9.95 0.19
C PHE A 25 9.58 -9.63 0.99
N ASP A 26 9.80 -10.30 2.13
CA ASP A 26 10.90 -10.06 3.06
C ASP A 26 11.03 -8.56 3.41
N ILE A 27 9.93 -8.00 3.91
CA ILE A 27 9.84 -6.60 4.33
C ILE A 27 9.16 -6.48 5.68
N SER A 28 9.53 -5.45 6.46
CA SER A 28 8.91 -5.24 7.76
C SER A 28 7.41 -4.97 7.63
N GLN A 29 6.62 -5.45 8.60
CA GLN A 29 5.18 -5.16 8.68
C GLN A 29 4.89 -3.65 8.79
N ASN A 30 5.82 -2.88 9.37
CA ASN A 30 5.73 -1.42 9.45
C ASN A 30 5.83 -0.77 8.06
N THR A 31 6.76 -1.25 7.23
CA THR A 31 6.90 -0.81 5.84
C THR A 31 5.65 -1.14 5.03
N VAL A 32 5.10 -2.36 5.18
CA VAL A 32 3.84 -2.76 4.54
C VAL A 32 2.70 -1.83 4.96
N ARG A 33 2.53 -1.58 6.27
CA ARG A 33 1.51 -0.66 6.80
C ARG A 33 1.65 0.75 6.23
N ARG A 34 2.88 1.26 6.10
CA ARG A 34 3.15 2.58 5.52
C ARG A 34 2.73 2.63 4.04
N TYR A 35 3.08 1.61 3.25
CA TYR A 35 2.66 1.51 1.85
C TYR A 35 1.15 1.37 1.70
N VAL A 36 0.50 0.53 2.49
CA VAL A 36 -0.95 0.40 2.49
C VAL A 36 -1.63 1.73 2.83
N ARG A 37 -1.12 2.48 3.81
CA ARG A 37 -1.66 3.78 4.17
C ARG A 37 -1.52 4.80 3.03
N MET A 38 -0.36 4.88 2.39
CA MET A 38 -0.14 5.77 1.24
C MET A 38 -1.05 5.39 0.05
N TYR A 39 -1.26 4.09 -0.17
CA TYR A 39 -2.17 3.61 -1.20
C TYR A 39 -3.63 3.98 -0.92
N GLN A 40 -4.10 3.80 0.32
CA GLN A 40 -5.45 4.20 0.72
C GLN A 40 -5.66 5.72 0.61
N ASP A 41 -4.67 6.50 1.03
CA ASP A 41 -4.70 7.97 0.96
C ASP A 41 -4.75 8.47 -0.51
N SER A 42 -4.05 7.79 -1.41
CA SER A 42 -4.06 8.10 -2.84
C SER A 42 -5.43 7.88 -3.52
N GLY A 43 -6.31 7.07 -2.93
CA GLY A 43 -7.62 6.72 -3.50
C GLY A 43 -7.57 5.96 -4.82
N ILE A 44 -6.41 5.42 -5.19
CA ILE A 44 -6.21 4.74 -6.48
C ILE A 44 -6.78 3.32 -6.40
N PRO A 45 -7.62 2.89 -7.35
CA PRO A 45 -8.12 1.52 -7.38
C PRO A 45 -7.05 0.53 -7.86
N ALA A 46 -7.18 -0.72 -7.43
CA ALA A 46 -6.18 -1.77 -7.71
C ALA A 46 -6.02 -2.10 -9.20
N GLU A 47 -7.05 -1.86 -9.99
CA GLU A 47 -7.03 -2.04 -11.45
C GLU A 47 -6.14 -1.01 -12.15
N LYS A 48 -5.93 0.17 -11.53
CA LYS A 48 -5.09 1.25 -12.08
C LYS A 48 -3.64 1.21 -11.57
N LEU A 49 -3.37 0.42 -10.54
CA LEU A 49 -2.02 0.16 -10.02
C LEU A 49 -1.03 -0.36 -11.07
N PRO A 50 -1.35 -1.38 -11.90
CA PRO A 50 -0.43 -1.85 -12.93
C PRO A 50 -0.18 -0.80 -14.02
N SER A 51 -1.20 0.00 -14.35
CA SER A 51 -1.17 1.06 -15.36
C SER A 51 -0.40 2.32 -14.94
N LEU A 52 -0.08 2.46 -13.64
CA LEU A 52 0.74 3.57 -13.14
C LEU A 52 2.20 3.44 -13.60
N SER A 53 2.74 4.53 -14.12
CA SER A 53 4.17 4.64 -14.45
C SER A 53 5.03 4.59 -13.19
N ASP A 54 6.22 4.00 -13.29
CA ASP A 54 7.17 3.91 -12.17
C ASP A 54 7.48 5.27 -11.54
N ALA A 55 7.55 6.34 -12.34
CA ALA A 55 7.79 7.71 -11.85
C ALA A 55 6.66 8.23 -10.94
N ARG A 56 5.40 7.97 -11.31
CA ARG A 56 4.23 8.37 -10.50
C ARG A 56 4.18 7.59 -9.19
N LEU A 57 4.50 6.29 -9.22
CA LEU A 57 4.63 5.49 -8.01
C LEU A 57 5.78 5.99 -7.13
N GLN A 58 6.90 6.33 -7.73
CA GLN A 58 8.02 6.86 -6.98
C GLN A 58 7.68 8.21 -6.33
N GLU A 59 6.88 9.07 -6.97
CA GLU A 59 6.39 10.32 -6.36
C GLU A 59 5.40 10.05 -5.21
N LEU A 60 4.39 9.19 -5.45
CA LEU A 60 3.35 8.85 -4.47
C LEU A 60 3.90 8.13 -3.22
N PHE A 61 4.91 7.27 -3.43
CA PHE A 61 5.51 6.44 -2.39
C PHE A 61 6.95 6.87 -2.08
N ALA A 62 7.37 8.05 -2.55
CA ALA A 62 8.62 8.67 -2.13
C ALA A 62 8.54 8.84 -0.62
N ILE A 63 9.40 8.12 0.09
CA ILE A 63 9.56 8.31 1.52
C ILE A 63 10.53 9.49 1.68
N PRO A 64 10.06 10.69 2.10
CA PRO A 64 10.99 11.69 2.59
C PRO A 64 11.63 11.11 3.87
N GLY A 65 12.95 10.97 3.90
CA GLY A 65 13.68 10.54 5.10
C GLY A 65 14.22 9.11 5.10
N ARG A 66 14.83 8.66 3.99
CA ARG A 66 15.86 7.59 4.07
C ARG A 66 17.26 8.13 4.40
N GLU A 67 17.33 9.30 5.02
CA GLU A 67 18.50 9.71 5.79
C GLU A 67 17.97 10.18 7.15
N ASN A 68 18.21 9.39 8.19
CA ASN A 68 17.94 9.69 9.61
C ASN A 68 16.46 9.69 10.04
N ALA A 69 16.01 8.60 10.67
CA ALA A 69 15.41 8.61 12.02
C ALA A 69 14.63 7.32 12.29
N ASP A 70 15.23 6.49 13.12
CA ASP A 70 14.52 5.80 14.19
C ASP A 70 13.63 6.81 14.95
N ARG A 71 12.37 6.92 14.57
CA ARG A 71 11.32 7.52 15.41
C ARG A 71 10.02 6.77 15.19
N GLN A 72 9.88 5.69 15.96
CA GLN A 72 8.58 5.34 16.50
C GLN A 72 8.02 6.56 17.24
N SER A 73 7.09 7.30 16.67
CA SER A 73 6.13 8.09 17.44
C SER A 73 5.01 8.59 16.52
N GLY A 74 3.79 8.59 17.05
CA GLY A 74 2.69 9.34 16.44
C GLY A 74 1.48 8.51 16.06
N ARG A 75 0.83 7.91 17.07
CA ARG A 75 -0.63 7.77 17.11
C ARG A 75 -1.28 9.05 16.55
N SER A 76 -2.05 8.95 15.46
CA SER A 76 -3.09 9.93 15.08
C SER A 76 -3.83 9.46 13.84
N GLY A 77 -5.13 9.23 13.98
CA GLY A 77 -6.06 9.20 12.84
C GLY A 77 -6.69 7.86 12.47
N LEU A 78 -7.05 7.00 13.43
CA LEU A 78 -8.23 6.14 13.22
C LEU A 78 -9.47 6.97 13.57
N LYS A 79 -9.82 7.91 12.71
CA LYS A 79 -11.19 8.41 12.63
C LYS A 79 -11.51 8.63 11.17
N HIS A 80 -12.57 7.93 10.75
CA HIS A 80 -13.18 7.99 9.42
C HIS A 80 -12.35 7.40 8.27
N CYS A 81 -12.64 6.13 7.94
CA CYS A 81 -12.89 5.64 6.57
C CYS A 81 -13.15 4.12 6.60
N CYS A 82 -14.05 3.67 7.49
CA CYS A 82 -14.73 2.38 7.33
C CYS A 82 -16.19 2.68 6.97
N ARG A 83 -16.37 3.41 5.87
CA ARG A 83 -17.66 3.49 5.19
C ARG A 83 -17.34 3.47 3.69
N ASN A 84 -17.85 2.45 3.02
CA ASN A 84 -17.73 2.15 1.59
C ASN A 84 -16.37 1.70 1.04
N MET A 85 -16.21 0.38 0.91
CA MET A 85 -16.07 -0.24 -0.42
C MET A 85 -16.33 -1.76 -0.34
N GLN A 86 -17.58 -2.11 -0.11
CA GLN A 86 -18.14 -3.38 -0.61
C GLN A 86 -18.49 -3.17 -2.08
N HIS A 87 -17.52 -3.03 -2.98
CA HIS A 87 -17.84 -3.00 -4.42
C HIS A 87 -16.75 -3.71 -5.22
N GLY A 88 -17.08 -4.92 -5.67
CA GLY A 88 -16.84 -5.29 -7.07
C GLY A 88 -15.55 -6.03 -7.39
N PHE A 89 -15.23 -7.13 -6.72
CA PHE A 89 -14.55 -8.21 -7.42
C PHE A 89 -15.64 -9.11 -8.04
N ARG A 90 -16.16 -8.66 -9.20
CA ARG A 90 -17.07 -9.47 -10.02
C ARG A 90 -16.29 -10.72 -10.46
N ALA A 91 -16.86 -11.87 -10.15
CA ALA A 91 -16.57 -13.14 -10.78
C ALA A 91 -16.61 -12.96 -12.31
N GLY A 92 -15.55 -13.40 -12.97
CA GLY A 92 -15.48 -13.52 -14.42
C GLY A 92 -15.55 -15.00 -14.79
N ALA A 93 -16.69 -15.36 -15.37
CA ALA A 93 -17.02 -16.54 -16.18
C ALA A 93 -16.82 -17.94 -15.57
#